data_AF-A0A9E4RCZ5-F1
#
_entry.id   AF-A0A9E4RCZ5-F1
#
_cell.length_a   1.000
_cell.length_b   1.000
_cell.length_c   1.000
_cell.angle_alpha   90.00
_cell.angle_beta   90.00
_cell.angle_gamma   90.00
#
_symmetry.space_group_name_H-M   'P 1'
#
loop_
_entity.id
_entity.type
_entity.pdbx_description
1 polymer ?
#
loop_
_entity_poly.entity_id
_entity_poly.type
_entity_poly.pdbx_seq_one_letter_code
_entity_poly.pdbx_strand_id
1 'polypeptide(L)'
;MDLTSRKVYGAAGASLIAAAVTARYVARWRKRRSLRRAGQDDRPSSGGRFVIGLDLADPYAAKKRRCDVAVVDPDLHCTFDDWVFDEGGSGIIPSRALGRSFILAIDGPQGLAGERDATMRQSERLVNAPGHTTYEFPDDGRPYAGLITASVKLFYRLVTSGGRFRLLGLDGVPPSDANLMEVFPGAAWREAADARLPAKRTEEGRGARYELLQHLGLTFDDDGLPTDDQLDAAMAAWVAHRFDFEDVRIEGQAPELDDEAGVIREGYIVQPAAAAEPGAADAETVAPV
;
A
#
# COMPACT_ATOMS: atom_id res chain seq x y z
N MET A 1 -14.65 40.22 -25.34
CA MET A 1 -14.62 38.73 -25.30
C MET A 1 -13.99 38.33 -23.98
N ASP A 2 -14.75 37.62 -23.17
CA ASP A 2 -14.51 37.43 -21.73
C ASP A 2 -13.51 36.29 -21.45
N LEU A 3 -12.41 36.61 -20.76
CA LEU A 3 -11.29 35.69 -20.48
C LEU A 3 -11.59 34.70 -19.34
N THR A 4 -12.67 34.92 -18.59
CA THR A 4 -13.08 34.05 -17.47
C THR A 4 -13.70 32.73 -17.94
N SER A 5 -14.34 32.72 -19.11
CA SER A 5 -15.00 31.52 -19.64
C SER A 5 -14.00 30.42 -20.04
N ARG A 6 -12.81 30.76 -20.54
CA ARG A 6 -11.82 29.76 -21.01
C ARG A 6 -11.19 28.92 -19.89
N LYS A 7 -11.09 29.42 -18.66
CA LYS A 7 -10.47 28.66 -17.55
C LYS A 7 -11.38 27.56 -16.98
N VAL A 8 -12.70 27.76 -17.02
CA VAL A 8 -13.67 26.80 -16.47
C VAL A 8 -13.80 25.55 -17.35
N TYR A 9 -13.68 25.69 -18.68
CA TYR A 9 -13.72 24.55 -19.60
C TYR A 9 -12.47 23.65 -19.54
N GLY A 10 -11.31 24.20 -19.19
CA GLY A 10 -10.06 23.42 -19.07
C GLY A 10 -10.08 22.44 -17.89
N ALA A 11 -10.53 22.90 -16.71
CA ALA A 11 -10.61 22.08 -15.51
C ALA A 11 -11.68 20.98 -15.63
N ALA A 12 -12.87 21.30 -16.15
CA ALA A 12 -13.93 20.31 -16.37
C ALA A 12 -13.54 19.25 -17.40
N GLY A 13 -12.79 19.62 -18.45
CA GLY A 13 -12.27 18.69 -19.44
C GLY A 13 -11.26 17.70 -18.87
N ALA A 14 -10.33 18.16 -18.03
CA ALA A 14 -9.33 17.31 -17.37
C ALA A 14 -9.97 16.31 -16.40
N SER A 15 -10.94 16.73 -15.58
CA SER A 15 -11.64 15.85 -14.64
C SER A 15 -12.45 14.75 -15.35
N LEU A 16 -13.08 15.06 -16.49
CA LEU A 16 -13.80 14.06 -17.29
C LEU A 16 -12.86 13.03 -17.91
N ILE A 17 -11.68 13.44 -18.36
CA ILE A 17 -10.67 12.54 -18.92
C ILE A 17 -10.10 11.63 -17.82
N ALA A 18 -9.75 12.18 -16.65
CA ALA A 18 -9.27 11.40 -15.52
C ALA A 18 -10.31 10.38 -15.05
N ALA A 19 -11.58 10.78 -14.91
CA ALA A 19 -12.67 9.87 -14.56
C ALA A 19 -12.88 8.76 -15.60
N ALA A 20 -12.77 9.09 -16.90
CA ALA A 20 -12.89 8.11 -17.98
C ALA A 20 -11.71 7.11 -18.01
N VAL A 21 -10.48 7.57 -17.73
CA VAL A 21 -9.30 6.71 -17.61
C VAL A 21 -9.46 5.75 -16.43
N THR A 22 -9.86 6.26 -15.26
CA THR A 22 -10.14 5.45 -14.07
C THR A 22 -11.26 4.44 -14.31
N ALA A 23 -12.37 4.86 -14.94
CA ALA A 23 -13.49 3.97 -15.25
C ALA A 23 -13.09 2.86 -16.26
N ARG A 24 -12.31 3.20 -17.29
CA ARG A 24 -11.81 2.24 -18.27
C ARG A 24 -10.81 1.25 -17.65
N TYR A 25 -9.97 1.74 -16.74
CA TYR A 25 -9.05 0.93 -15.97
C TYR A 25 -9.79 -0.07 -15.09
N VAL A 26 -10.78 0.39 -14.31
CA VAL A 26 -11.63 -0.45 -13.45
C VAL A 26 -12.41 -1.48 -14.27
N ALA A 27 -12.96 -1.10 -15.42
CA ALA A 27 -13.69 -2.02 -16.30
C ALA A 27 -12.79 -3.12 -16.90
N ARG A 28 -11.57 -2.75 -17.33
CA ARG A 28 -10.59 -3.71 -17.86
C ARG A 28 -10.08 -4.66 -16.77
N TRP A 29 -9.94 -4.16 -15.54
CA TRP A 29 -9.61 -4.96 -14.36
C TRP A 29 -10.71 -5.97 -14.05
N ARG A 30 -11.99 -5.54 -13.96
CA ARG A 30 -13.14 -6.45 -13.73
C ARG A 30 -13.26 -7.56 -14.77
N LYS A 31 -13.01 -7.25 -16.05
CA LYS A 31 -13.03 -8.26 -17.13
C LYS A 31 -11.89 -9.28 -17.01
N ARG A 32 -10.72 -8.90 -16.50
CA ARG A 32 -9.61 -9.85 -16.26
C ARG A 32 -9.86 -10.71 -15.03
N ARG A 33 -10.50 -10.17 -13.99
CA ARG A 33 -10.96 -10.91 -12.82
C ARG A 33 -11.89 -12.08 -13.19
N SER A 34 -12.86 -11.84 -14.07
CA SER A 34 -13.78 -12.90 -14.51
C SER A 34 -13.06 -14.01 -15.28
N LEU A 35 -12.07 -13.64 -16.11
CA LEU A 35 -11.27 -14.60 -16.87
C LEU A 35 -10.29 -15.40 -15.99
N ARG A 36 -9.80 -14.82 -14.88
CA ARG A 36 -8.97 -15.51 -13.90
C ARG A 36 -9.77 -16.51 -13.08
N ARG A 37 -10.93 -16.11 -12.54
CA ARG A 37 -11.83 -17.06 -11.83
C ARG A 37 -12.24 -18.25 -12.70
N ALA A 38 -12.51 -18.00 -13.99
CA ALA A 38 -12.85 -19.07 -14.93
C ALA A 38 -11.68 -20.03 -15.27
N GLY A 39 -10.44 -19.71 -14.87
CA GLY A 39 -9.25 -20.55 -15.12
C GLY A 39 -8.45 -20.88 -13.86
N GLN A 40 -8.99 -20.62 -12.66
CA GLN A 40 -8.32 -20.83 -11.38
C GLN A 40 -8.69 -22.16 -10.72
N ASP A 41 -9.74 -22.85 -11.20
CA ASP A 41 -10.11 -24.19 -10.74
C ASP A 41 -9.09 -25.29 -11.13
N ASP A 42 -8.14 -25.00 -12.04
CA ASP A 42 -7.20 -25.98 -12.59
C ASP A 42 -5.71 -25.70 -12.33
N ARG A 43 -5.35 -24.67 -11.54
CA ARG A 43 -3.93 -24.43 -11.21
C ARG A 43 -3.57 -25.04 -9.86
N PRO A 44 -2.59 -25.97 -9.78
CA PRO A 44 -2.03 -26.34 -8.49
C PRO A 44 -1.44 -25.09 -7.83
N SER A 45 -1.71 -24.92 -6.54
CA SER A 45 -1.39 -23.79 -5.66
C SER A 45 0.12 -23.50 -5.47
N SER A 46 1.01 -24.13 -6.24
CA SER A 46 2.45 -24.15 -5.99
C SER A 46 3.24 -23.00 -6.64
N GLY A 47 2.72 -21.77 -6.66
CA GLY A 47 3.39 -20.65 -7.32
C GLY A 47 3.07 -19.26 -6.77
N GLY A 48 2.73 -19.16 -5.48
CA GLY A 48 2.49 -17.86 -4.84
C GLY A 48 3.74 -16.98 -4.83
N ARG A 49 3.53 -15.67 -4.70
CA ARG A 49 4.60 -14.68 -4.54
C ARG A 49 5.00 -14.59 -3.08
N PHE A 50 6.26 -14.28 -2.82
CA PHE A 50 6.63 -13.73 -1.51
C PHE A 50 5.99 -12.36 -1.36
N VAL A 51 5.56 -12.00 -0.17
CA VAL A 51 5.15 -10.63 0.13
C VAL A 51 6.01 -10.11 1.27
N ILE A 52 6.49 -8.89 1.09
CA ILE A 52 7.43 -8.23 1.99
C ILE A 52 6.75 -6.97 2.47
N GLY A 53 6.53 -6.89 3.78
CA GLY A 53 6.06 -5.69 4.44
C GLY A 53 7.23 -4.99 5.11
N LEU A 54 7.28 -3.66 5.01
CA LEU A 54 8.33 -2.83 5.57
C LEU A 54 7.72 -1.72 6.41
N ASP A 55 8.00 -1.69 7.72
CA ASP A 55 7.76 -0.53 8.57
C ASP A 55 9.00 0.37 8.56
N LEU A 56 8.87 1.58 8.02
CA LEU A 56 9.99 2.50 7.89
C LEU A 56 10.31 3.18 9.22
N ALA A 57 11.58 3.14 9.57
CA ALA A 57 12.15 4.02 10.58
C ALA A 57 12.50 5.38 9.98
N ASP A 58 12.36 6.47 10.75
CA ASP A 58 12.92 7.77 10.39
C ASP A 58 14.47 7.71 10.42
N PRO A 59 15.17 7.78 9.26
CA PRO A 59 16.62 7.66 9.21
C PRO A 59 17.35 8.94 9.65
N TYR A 60 16.61 10.04 9.84
CA TYR A 60 17.11 11.35 10.28
C TYR A 60 16.85 11.59 11.78
N ALA A 61 16.15 10.68 12.46
CA ALA A 61 15.97 10.74 13.91
C ALA A 61 17.31 10.71 14.64
N ALA A 62 17.38 11.42 15.78
CA ALA A 62 18.60 11.49 16.60
C ALA A 62 19.12 10.10 17.01
N LYS A 63 18.20 9.16 17.28
CA LYS A 63 18.52 7.75 17.47
C LYS A 63 18.00 6.96 16.27
N LYS A 64 18.89 6.72 15.30
CA LYS A 64 18.58 5.92 14.12
C LYS A 64 18.23 4.49 14.53
N ARG A 65 17.12 3.97 14.02
CA ARG A 65 16.70 2.57 14.12
C ARG A 65 16.74 1.91 12.75
N ARG A 66 16.85 0.58 12.74
CA ARG A 66 16.63 -0.21 11.54
C ARG A 66 15.13 -0.22 11.22
N CYS A 67 14.79 -0.43 9.96
CA CYS A 67 13.41 -0.65 9.54
C CYS A 67 13.04 -2.10 9.83
N ASP A 68 11.82 -2.32 10.29
CA ASP A 68 11.31 -3.65 10.59
C ASP A 68 10.73 -4.28 9.31
N VAL A 69 11.15 -5.51 9.00
CA VAL A 69 10.76 -6.21 7.78
C VAL A 69 10.00 -7.47 8.16
N ALA A 70 8.83 -7.67 7.57
CA ALA A 70 8.11 -8.94 7.59
C ALA A 70 8.18 -9.58 6.22
N VAL A 71 8.60 -10.84 6.16
CA VAL A 71 8.57 -11.62 4.92
C VAL A 71 7.60 -12.77 5.11
N VAL A 72 6.58 -12.79 4.26
CA VAL A 72 5.56 -13.83 4.24
C VAL A 72 5.72 -14.62 2.95
N ASP A 73 5.84 -15.93 3.10
CA ASP A 73 5.94 -16.84 1.97
C ASP A 73 4.56 -17.21 1.39
N PRO A 74 4.50 -18.00 0.30
CA PRO A 74 3.24 -18.42 -0.30
C PRO A 74 2.30 -19.21 0.63
N ASP A 75 2.83 -19.83 1.69
CA ASP A 75 2.10 -20.63 2.67
C ASP A 75 1.68 -19.81 3.90
N LEU A 76 1.75 -18.47 3.80
CA LEU A 76 1.45 -17.50 4.86
C LEU A 76 2.34 -17.62 6.09
N HIS A 77 3.52 -18.19 5.92
CA HIS A 77 4.50 -18.25 6.99
C HIS A 77 5.31 -16.95 7.05
N CYS A 78 5.19 -16.24 8.17
CA CYS A 78 5.76 -14.92 8.41
C CYS A 78 7.01 -15.00 9.29
N THR A 79 8.09 -14.38 8.81
CA THR A 79 9.32 -14.19 9.57
C THR A 79 9.71 -12.73 9.58
N PHE A 80 10.41 -12.32 10.64
CA PHE A 80 10.94 -10.97 10.75
C PHE A 80 12.40 -10.90 10.36
N ASP A 81 12.78 -9.78 9.76
CA ASP A 81 14.14 -9.38 9.45
C ASP A 81 14.26 -7.88 9.74
N ASP A 82 15.44 -7.32 9.58
CA ASP A 82 15.66 -5.89 9.70
C ASP A 82 16.46 -5.33 8.51
N TRP A 83 16.19 -4.07 8.17
CA TRP A 83 16.87 -3.40 7.06
C TRP A 83 17.45 -2.07 7.51
N VAL A 84 18.73 -1.85 7.21
CA VAL A 84 19.35 -0.53 7.38
C VAL A 84 18.88 0.32 6.21
N PHE A 85 18.20 1.42 6.52
CA PHE A 85 17.71 2.33 5.50
C PHE A 85 18.82 2.76 4.54
N ASP A 86 18.58 2.55 3.25
CA ASP A 86 19.39 3.02 2.14
C ASP A 86 18.43 3.66 1.12
N GLU A 87 18.67 4.93 0.78
CA GLU A 87 17.77 5.67 -0.14
C GLU A 87 17.68 4.99 -1.52
N GLY A 88 18.74 4.29 -1.96
CA GLY A 88 18.77 3.54 -3.20
C GLY A 88 18.06 2.18 -3.15
N GLY A 89 17.57 1.76 -1.98
CA GLY A 89 16.93 0.46 -1.78
C GLY A 89 17.91 -0.72 -1.76
N SER A 90 19.21 -0.47 -1.58
CA SER A 90 20.19 -1.56 -1.52
C SER A 90 19.88 -2.51 -0.36
N GLY A 91 19.78 -3.80 -0.65
CA GLY A 91 19.47 -4.83 0.36
C GLY A 91 18.03 -4.83 0.88
N ILE A 92 17.11 -4.03 0.30
CA ILE A 92 15.71 -3.95 0.76
C ILE A 92 14.93 -5.26 0.56
N ILE A 93 15.39 -6.12 -0.36
CA ILE A 93 14.78 -7.43 -0.59
C ILE A 93 15.56 -8.49 0.19
N PRO A 94 14.94 -9.12 1.21
CA PRO A 94 15.61 -10.13 2.03
C PRO A 94 16.07 -11.33 1.21
N SER A 95 17.14 -11.98 1.67
CA SER A 95 17.80 -13.09 0.97
C SER A 95 16.85 -14.22 0.56
N ARG A 96 15.88 -14.54 1.42
CA ARG A 96 14.84 -15.56 1.18
C ARG A 96 13.91 -15.25 -0.02
N ALA A 97 13.75 -13.99 -0.39
CA ALA A 97 12.92 -13.55 -1.52
C ALA A 97 13.75 -13.24 -2.78
N LEU A 98 15.09 -13.31 -2.72
CA LEU A 98 15.94 -13.06 -3.88
C LEU A 98 15.76 -14.12 -4.95
N GLY A 99 15.65 -13.70 -6.22
CA GLY A 99 15.42 -14.59 -7.36
C GLY A 99 14.03 -15.23 -7.39
N ARG A 100 13.10 -14.76 -6.54
CA ARG A 100 11.68 -15.15 -6.52
C ARG A 100 10.80 -14.01 -6.99
N SER A 101 9.55 -14.33 -7.33
CA SER A 101 8.54 -13.30 -7.52
C SER A 101 8.12 -12.77 -6.15
N PHE A 102 7.97 -11.45 -6.04
CA PHE A 102 7.64 -10.80 -4.78
C PHE A 102 6.71 -9.60 -4.98
N ILE A 103 6.09 -9.14 -3.89
CA ILE A 103 5.47 -7.82 -3.74
C ILE A 103 6.11 -7.16 -2.53
N LEU A 104 6.53 -5.90 -2.65
CA LEU A 104 7.01 -5.06 -1.56
C LEU A 104 5.95 -4.02 -1.20
N ALA A 105 5.42 -4.10 0.02
CA ALA A 105 4.53 -3.11 0.62
C ALA A 105 5.31 -2.32 1.69
N ILE A 106 5.25 -1.00 1.59
CA ILE A 106 5.98 -0.09 2.48
C ILE A 106 4.96 0.72 3.27
N ASP A 107 5.12 0.77 4.60
CA ASP A 107 4.48 1.74 5.49
C ASP A 107 5.24 3.05 5.43
N GLY A 108 4.81 3.90 4.51
CA GLY A 108 5.36 5.24 4.31
C GLY A 108 4.89 5.84 3.00
N PRO A 109 4.79 7.18 2.93
CA PRO A 109 4.25 7.86 1.77
C PRO A 109 5.12 7.66 0.52
N GLN A 110 4.53 7.18 -0.56
CA GLN A 110 5.24 7.03 -1.84
C GLN A 110 5.50 8.34 -2.57
N GLY A 111 4.74 9.39 -2.25
CA GLY A 111 4.75 10.66 -2.98
C GLY A 111 4.34 11.85 -2.14
N LEU A 112 4.38 13.02 -2.77
CA LEU A 112 3.89 14.30 -2.27
C LEU A 112 2.56 14.67 -2.92
N ALA A 113 1.83 15.67 -2.41
CA ALA A 113 0.60 16.11 -3.06
C ALA A 113 0.87 16.62 -4.49
N GLY A 114 -0.10 16.39 -5.39
CA GLY A 114 -0.04 16.79 -6.79
C GLY A 114 -0.31 18.27 -7.03
N GLU A 115 -1.06 18.91 -6.14
CA GLU A 115 -1.44 20.33 -6.25
C GLU A 115 -0.68 21.18 -5.22
N ARG A 116 -0.24 22.39 -5.62
CA ARG A 116 0.62 23.27 -4.81
C ARG A 116 -0.02 23.74 -3.50
N ASP A 117 -1.33 23.91 -3.49
CA ASP A 117 -2.12 24.36 -2.35
C ASP A 117 -2.72 23.20 -1.54
N ALA A 118 -2.48 21.95 -1.94
CA ALA A 118 -2.95 20.79 -1.20
C ALA A 118 -2.18 20.61 0.11
N THR A 119 -2.94 20.40 1.19
CA THR A 119 -2.41 20.18 2.55
C THR A 119 -2.04 18.72 2.85
N MET A 120 -2.40 17.79 1.95
CA MET A 120 -2.12 16.36 2.00
C MET A 120 -2.49 15.71 0.65
N ARG A 121 -1.91 14.55 0.34
CA ARG A 121 -2.34 13.69 -0.79
C ARG A 121 -3.79 13.22 -0.66
N GLN A 122 -4.43 12.89 -1.78
CA GLN A 122 -5.79 12.38 -1.77
C GLN A 122 -5.90 11.04 -1.04
N SER A 123 -4.94 10.13 -1.24
CA SER A 123 -4.92 8.81 -0.60
C SER A 123 -4.91 8.92 0.93
N GLU A 124 -4.05 9.78 1.48
CA GLU A 124 -3.97 10.03 2.93
C GLU A 124 -5.29 10.53 3.50
N ARG A 125 -5.96 11.45 2.79
CA ARG A 125 -7.27 11.96 3.20
C ARG A 125 -8.33 10.85 3.26
N LEU A 126 -8.34 9.96 2.25
CA LEU A 126 -9.32 8.89 2.15
C LEU A 126 -9.16 7.83 3.25
N VAL A 127 -7.93 7.51 3.64
CA VAL A 127 -7.66 6.51 4.69
C VAL A 127 -7.46 7.12 6.08
N ASN A 128 -7.50 8.46 6.19
CA ASN A 128 -7.19 9.23 7.38
C ASN A 128 -5.77 8.95 7.93
N ALA A 129 -4.77 8.95 7.04
CA ALA A 129 -3.37 8.81 7.40
C ALA A 129 -2.81 10.12 7.99
N PRO A 130 -1.92 10.07 9.00
CA PRO A 130 -1.43 11.25 9.72
C PRO A 130 -0.27 11.97 9.02
N GLY A 131 0.18 11.51 7.84
CA GLY A 131 1.38 12.01 7.18
C GLY A 131 1.31 13.49 6.81
N HIS A 132 0.15 13.97 6.35
CA HIS A 132 -0.02 15.33 5.84
C HIS A 132 1.03 15.69 4.78
N THR A 133 1.22 14.82 3.77
CA THR A 133 2.18 15.06 2.68
C THR A 133 1.71 16.16 1.76
N THR A 134 2.23 17.37 1.98
CA THR A 134 2.00 18.55 1.13
C THR A 134 2.71 18.45 -0.22
N TYR A 135 2.57 19.46 -1.08
CA TYR A 135 3.29 19.55 -2.35
C TYR A 135 4.81 19.65 -2.17
N GLU A 136 5.27 20.33 -1.11
CA GLU A 136 6.68 20.45 -0.79
C GLU A 136 7.05 19.46 0.32
N PHE A 137 8.33 19.12 0.40
CA PHE A 137 8.84 18.39 1.54
C PHE A 137 8.59 19.18 2.83
N PRO A 138 8.27 18.49 3.93
CA PRO A 138 8.08 19.15 5.21
C PRO A 138 9.38 19.79 5.70
N ASP A 139 9.26 20.95 6.35
CA ASP A 139 10.38 21.57 7.06
C ASP A 139 10.95 20.64 8.14
N ASP A 140 12.25 20.73 8.37
CA ASP A 140 12.93 20.01 9.46
C ASP A 140 12.27 20.30 10.81
N GLY A 141 12.14 19.26 11.64
CA GLY A 141 11.59 19.35 13.00
C GLY A 141 10.06 19.23 13.08
N ARG A 142 9.34 19.16 11.96
CA ARG A 142 7.91 18.76 11.98
C ARG A 142 7.78 17.26 12.31
N PRO A 143 6.68 16.83 12.96
CA PRO A 143 6.39 15.41 13.15
C PRO A 143 6.45 14.67 11.80
N TYR A 144 7.11 13.51 11.79
CA TYR A 144 7.27 12.65 10.61
C TYR A 144 8.06 13.25 9.43
N ALA A 145 8.66 14.45 9.55
CA ALA A 145 9.34 15.10 8.42
C ALA A 145 10.45 14.23 7.81
N GLY A 146 11.25 13.60 8.68
CA GLY A 146 12.31 12.70 8.25
C GLY A 146 11.78 11.42 7.60
N LEU A 147 10.76 10.79 8.19
CA LEU A 147 10.08 9.62 7.63
C LEU A 147 9.49 9.90 6.24
N ILE A 148 8.75 11.00 6.09
CA ILE A 148 8.13 11.43 4.83
C ILE A 148 9.21 11.63 3.76
N THR A 149 10.24 12.42 4.09
CA THR A 149 11.33 12.72 3.15
C THR A 149 12.04 11.44 2.71
N ALA A 150 12.34 10.56 3.65
CA ALA A 150 13.00 9.28 3.39
C ALA A 150 12.15 8.36 2.51
N SER A 151 10.86 8.20 2.83
CA SER A 151 9.96 7.30 2.12
C SER A 151 9.72 7.74 0.67
N VAL A 152 9.40 9.01 0.43
CA VAL A 152 9.17 9.54 -0.92
C VAL A 152 10.41 9.38 -1.80
N LYS A 153 11.60 9.71 -1.26
CA LYS A 153 12.86 9.53 -1.98
C LYS A 153 13.14 8.06 -2.27
N LEU A 154 12.91 7.17 -1.29
CA LEU A 154 13.07 5.73 -1.50
C LEU A 154 12.17 5.24 -2.64
N PHE A 155 10.87 5.55 -2.63
CA PHE A 155 9.98 5.16 -3.72
C PHE A 155 10.43 5.70 -5.08
N TYR A 156 10.80 6.98 -5.16
CA TYR A 156 11.33 7.58 -6.38
C TYR A 156 12.59 6.83 -6.87
N ARG A 157 13.53 6.53 -5.98
CA ARG A 157 14.74 5.76 -6.33
C ARG A 157 14.43 4.34 -6.75
N LEU A 158 13.52 3.64 -6.08
CA LEU A 158 13.15 2.26 -6.43
C LEU A 158 12.60 2.17 -7.86
N VAL A 159 11.77 3.14 -8.28
CA VAL A 159 11.18 3.13 -9.63
C VAL A 159 12.10 3.69 -10.71
N THR A 160 13.06 4.56 -10.37
CA THR A 160 14.00 5.17 -11.34
C THR A 160 15.34 4.44 -11.46
N SER A 161 15.73 3.62 -10.49
CA SER A 161 17.04 2.93 -10.47
C SER A 161 17.07 1.64 -11.29
N GLY A 162 15.97 1.23 -11.93
CA GLY A 162 15.93 0.11 -12.87
C GLY A 162 14.55 -0.52 -13.02
N GLY A 163 14.47 -1.62 -13.78
CA GLY A 163 13.20 -2.29 -14.10
C GLY A 163 12.66 -3.27 -13.05
N ARG A 164 13.27 -3.35 -11.86
CA ARG A 164 12.90 -4.36 -10.84
C ARG A 164 11.61 -4.02 -10.10
N PHE A 165 11.38 -2.74 -9.82
CA PHE A 165 10.21 -2.27 -9.06
C PHE A 165 9.22 -1.60 -9.99
N ARG A 166 7.96 -2.01 -9.90
CA ARG A 166 6.83 -1.52 -10.68
C ARG A 166 5.79 -1.03 -9.70
N LEU A 167 5.81 0.28 -9.46
CA LEU A 167 4.88 0.95 -8.55
C LEU A 167 3.47 0.88 -9.12
N LEU A 168 2.51 0.49 -8.28
CA LEU A 168 1.10 0.41 -8.66
C LEU A 168 0.60 1.73 -9.25
N GLY A 169 0.12 1.67 -10.50
CA GLY A 169 -0.49 2.81 -11.20
C GLY A 169 0.49 3.72 -11.94
N LEU A 170 1.78 3.74 -11.58
CA LEU A 170 2.77 4.58 -12.25
C LEU A 170 2.91 4.15 -13.71
N ASP A 171 2.88 5.09 -14.65
CA ASP A 171 2.84 4.83 -16.09
C ASP A 171 1.78 3.80 -16.52
N GLY A 172 0.67 3.75 -15.79
CA GLY A 172 -0.43 2.81 -16.04
C GLY A 172 -0.12 1.36 -15.70
N VAL A 173 0.89 1.08 -14.86
CA VAL A 173 1.18 -0.27 -14.33
C VAL A 173 -0.08 -0.85 -13.67
N PRO A 174 -0.67 -1.92 -14.23
CA PRO A 174 -1.88 -2.52 -13.69
C PRO A 174 -1.58 -3.36 -12.44
N PRO A 175 -2.61 -3.75 -11.66
CA PRO A 175 -2.38 -4.45 -10.39
C PRO A 175 -1.70 -5.80 -10.57
N SER A 176 -1.97 -6.50 -11.68
CA SER A 176 -1.34 -7.79 -12.03
C SER A 176 0.17 -7.73 -12.17
N ASP A 177 0.69 -6.54 -12.46
CA ASP A 177 2.06 -6.28 -12.88
C ASP A 177 2.84 -5.50 -11.81
N ALA A 178 2.14 -4.90 -10.84
CA ALA A 178 2.73 -4.18 -9.74
C ALA A 178 3.40 -5.13 -8.75
N ASN A 179 4.54 -4.71 -8.23
CA ASN A 179 5.25 -5.38 -7.13
C ASN A 179 5.79 -4.40 -6.08
N LEU A 180 5.41 -3.12 -6.18
CA LEU A 180 5.73 -2.08 -5.22
C LEU A 180 4.45 -1.29 -4.92
N MET A 181 4.15 -1.10 -3.64
CA MET A 181 2.98 -0.34 -3.20
C MET A 181 3.20 0.30 -1.84
N GLU A 182 2.44 1.36 -1.59
CA GLU A 182 2.27 1.94 -0.27
C GLU A 182 1.09 1.28 0.44
N VAL A 183 1.28 0.99 1.73
CA VAL A 183 0.24 0.53 2.65
C VAL A 183 0.25 1.43 3.87
N PHE A 184 -0.90 1.58 4.53
CA PHE A 184 -0.99 2.23 5.83
C PHE A 184 -1.62 1.28 6.86
N PRO A 185 -0.80 0.56 7.66
CA PRO A 185 -1.25 -0.42 8.66
C PRO A 185 -2.27 0.16 9.65
N GLY A 186 -2.14 1.43 10.03
CA GLY A 186 -3.08 2.09 10.95
C GLY A 186 -4.54 2.07 10.48
N ALA A 187 -4.80 2.14 9.16
CA ALA A 187 -6.12 1.90 8.60
C ALA A 187 -6.41 0.41 8.44
N ALA A 188 -5.46 -0.38 7.94
CA ALA A 188 -5.64 -1.81 7.70
C ALA A 188 -6.06 -2.58 8.96
N TRP A 189 -5.49 -2.26 10.12
CA TRP A 189 -5.89 -2.81 11.42
C TRP A 189 -7.37 -2.56 11.75
N ARG A 190 -7.88 -1.36 11.43
CA ARG A 190 -9.28 -1.00 11.72
C ARG A 190 -10.25 -1.72 10.79
N GLU A 191 -9.82 -1.99 9.56
CA GLU A 191 -10.63 -2.67 8.54
C GLU A 191 -10.65 -4.19 8.76
N ALA A 192 -9.55 -4.75 9.25
CA ALA A 192 -9.41 -6.18 9.48
C ALA A 192 -9.95 -6.64 10.86
N ALA A 193 -10.04 -5.74 11.84
CA ALA A 193 -10.54 -6.07 13.17
C ALA A 193 -12.04 -5.80 13.30
N ASP A 194 -12.78 -6.76 13.87
CA ASP A 194 -14.22 -6.60 14.17
C ASP A 194 -14.49 -5.58 15.31
N ALA A 195 -13.46 -5.21 16.06
CA ALA A 195 -13.54 -4.27 17.17
C ALA A 195 -12.29 -3.40 17.27
N ARG A 196 -12.41 -2.30 18.02
CA ARG A 196 -11.27 -1.41 18.28
C ARG A 196 -10.20 -2.14 19.08
N LEU A 197 -9.01 -2.27 18.48
CA LEU A 197 -7.85 -2.88 19.14
C LEU A 197 -7.29 -1.98 20.27
N PRO A 198 -6.72 -2.57 21.33
CA PRO A 198 -5.99 -1.83 22.36
C PRO A 198 -4.78 -1.06 21.81
N ALA A 199 -4.20 -0.19 22.64
CA ALA A 199 -3.08 0.66 22.25
C ALA A 199 -1.86 -0.17 21.82
N LYS A 200 -1.33 0.10 20.61
CA LYS A 200 -0.33 -0.78 19.96
C LYS A 200 0.95 -1.02 20.75
N ARG A 201 1.37 -0.06 21.58
CA ARG A 201 2.60 -0.15 22.40
C ARG A 201 2.45 -0.94 23.70
N THR A 202 1.23 -1.36 24.04
CA THR A 202 0.98 -2.17 25.23
C THR A 202 1.12 -3.64 24.89
N GLU A 203 1.48 -4.48 25.87
CA GLU A 203 1.55 -5.93 25.69
C GLU A 203 0.20 -6.50 25.21
N GLU A 204 -0.91 -6.06 25.81
CA GLU A 204 -2.27 -6.40 25.40
C GLU A 204 -2.54 -6.02 23.93
N GLY A 205 -2.16 -4.80 23.52
CA GLY A 205 -2.38 -4.33 22.16
C GLY A 205 -1.51 -5.02 21.11
N ARG A 206 -0.31 -5.47 21.48
CA ARG A 206 0.53 -6.33 20.63
C ARG A 206 -0.04 -7.75 20.55
N GLY A 207 -0.49 -8.31 21.67
CA GLY A 207 -1.14 -9.61 21.74
C GLY A 207 -2.37 -9.68 20.83
N ALA A 208 -3.28 -8.71 20.94
CA ALA A 208 -4.48 -8.66 20.11
C ALA A 208 -4.18 -8.54 18.60
N ARG A 209 -3.11 -7.82 18.22
CA ARG A 209 -2.68 -7.71 16.81
C ARG A 209 -2.04 -9.00 16.30
N TYR A 210 -1.23 -9.63 17.14
CA TYR A 210 -0.62 -10.93 16.85
C TYR A 210 -1.70 -12.00 16.64
N GLU A 211 -2.64 -12.12 17.58
CA GLU A 211 -3.79 -13.03 17.48
C GLU A 211 -4.63 -12.74 16.22
N LEU A 212 -4.88 -11.46 15.90
CA LEU A 212 -5.60 -11.11 14.68
C LEU A 212 -4.86 -11.58 13.43
N LEU A 213 -3.55 -11.35 13.31
CA LEU A 213 -2.78 -11.84 12.16
C LEU A 213 -2.83 -13.37 12.05
N GLN A 214 -2.82 -14.09 13.17
CA GLN A 214 -3.01 -15.55 13.19
C GLN A 214 -4.41 -15.96 12.69
N HIS A 215 -5.47 -15.26 13.11
CA HIS A 215 -6.82 -15.48 12.60
C HIS A 215 -6.94 -15.16 11.10
N LEU A 216 -6.15 -14.21 10.61
CA LEU A 216 -6.04 -13.88 9.18
C LEU A 216 -5.18 -14.88 8.38
N GLY A 217 -4.66 -15.92 9.05
CA GLY A 217 -3.97 -17.05 8.44
C GLY A 217 -2.44 -16.99 8.49
N LEU A 218 -1.85 -15.95 9.09
CA LEU A 218 -0.39 -15.91 9.25
C LEU A 218 0.07 -16.90 10.32
N THR A 219 1.19 -17.55 10.05
CA THR A 219 1.95 -18.29 11.06
C THR A 219 3.29 -17.61 11.32
N PHE A 220 3.87 -17.82 12.50
CA PHE A 220 5.12 -17.19 12.91
C PHE A 220 6.07 -18.24 13.48
N ASP A 221 7.38 -18.06 13.26
CA ASP A 221 8.43 -18.96 13.76
C ASP A 221 8.75 -18.76 15.25
N ASP A 222 8.52 -17.55 15.78
CA ASP A 222 8.99 -17.16 17.12
C ASP A 222 7.91 -17.37 18.18
N ASP A 223 8.32 -17.91 19.33
CA ASP A 223 7.47 -18.05 20.52
C ASP A 223 7.29 -16.69 21.24
N GLY A 224 8.12 -15.70 20.92
CA GLY A 224 8.06 -14.35 21.47
C GLY A 224 6.98 -13.46 20.83
N LEU A 225 6.38 -12.59 21.64
CA LEU A 225 5.44 -11.59 21.14
C LEU A 225 6.19 -10.51 20.32
N PRO A 226 5.87 -10.34 19.02
CA PRO A 226 6.57 -9.35 18.18
C PRO A 226 6.36 -7.90 18.64
N THR A 227 7.26 -6.99 18.24
CA THR A 227 7.13 -5.56 18.49
C THR A 227 5.95 -4.95 17.72
N ASP A 228 5.49 -3.75 18.11
CA ASP A 228 4.43 -3.07 17.36
C ASP A 228 4.84 -2.73 15.93
N ASP A 229 6.11 -2.37 15.73
CA ASP A 229 6.68 -2.09 14.40
C ASP A 229 6.79 -3.36 13.53
N GLN A 230 7.19 -4.50 14.11
CA GLN A 230 7.16 -5.80 13.43
C GLN A 230 5.73 -6.21 13.03
N LEU A 231 4.76 -5.99 13.92
CA LEU A 231 3.35 -6.28 13.61
C LEU A 231 2.81 -5.37 12.50
N ASP A 232 3.17 -4.08 12.48
CA ASP A 232 2.81 -3.16 11.40
C ASP A 232 3.44 -3.61 10.05
N ALA A 233 4.70 -4.06 10.06
CA ALA A 233 5.33 -4.67 8.89
C ALA A 233 4.60 -5.94 8.43
N ALA A 234 4.20 -6.83 9.35
CA ALA A 234 3.44 -8.04 9.01
C ALA A 234 2.06 -7.71 8.43
N MET A 235 1.38 -6.69 8.95
CA MET A 235 0.12 -6.19 8.39
C MET A 235 0.31 -5.65 6.97
N ALA A 236 1.39 -4.89 6.71
CA ALA A 236 1.73 -4.44 5.36
C ALA A 236 1.94 -5.62 4.40
N ALA A 237 2.66 -6.65 4.84
CA ALA A 237 2.87 -7.88 4.07
C ALA A 237 1.54 -8.60 3.79
N TRP A 238 0.66 -8.74 4.78
CA TRP A 238 -0.64 -9.37 4.61
C TRP A 238 -1.55 -8.59 3.65
N VAL A 239 -1.56 -7.26 3.70
CA VAL A 239 -2.29 -6.45 2.71
C VAL A 239 -1.77 -6.69 1.30
N ALA A 240 -0.44 -6.79 1.11
CA ALA A 240 0.14 -7.18 -0.17
C ALA A 240 -0.26 -8.59 -0.61
N HIS A 241 -0.41 -9.53 0.32
CA HIS A 241 -0.97 -10.85 0.02
C HIS A 241 -2.40 -10.73 -0.50
N ARG A 242 -3.30 -10.01 0.20
CA ARG A 242 -4.69 -9.78 -0.24
C ARG A 242 -4.74 -9.09 -1.61
N PHE A 243 -3.80 -8.20 -1.90
CA PHE A 243 -3.69 -7.53 -3.19
C PHE A 243 -3.47 -8.52 -4.33
N ASP A 244 -2.66 -9.57 -4.13
CA ASP A 244 -2.42 -10.62 -5.15
C ASP A 244 -3.70 -11.40 -5.49
N PHE A 245 -4.63 -11.48 -4.52
CA PHE A 245 -5.96 -12.09 -4.69
C PHE A 245 -7.06 -11.09 -5.10
N GLU A 246 -6.71 -9.85 -5.43
CA GLU A 246 -7.65 -8.79 -5.81
C GLU A 246 -8.71 -8.48 -4.72
N ASP A 247 -8.37 -8.71 -3.45
CA ASP A 247 -9.25 -8.51 -2.29
C ASP A 247 -8.84 -7.29 -1.45
N VAL A 248 -8.75 -6.15 -2.13
CA VAL A 248 -8.25 -4.89 -1.58
C VAL A 248 -9.00 -3.70 -2.16
N ARG A 249 -8.90 -2.58 -1.47
CA ARG A 249 -9.21 -1.25 -1.98
C ARG A 249 -7.91 -0.52 -2.33
N ILE A 250 -7.98 0.30 -3.36
CA ILE A 250 -6.88 1.13 -3.86
C ILE A 250 -7.37 2.57 -3.75
N GLU A 251 -6.88 3.31 -2.77
CA GLU A 251 -7.38 4.64 -2.41
C GLU A 251 -6.41 5.73 -2.87
N GLY A 252 -6.90 6.75 -3.57
CA GLY A 252 -6.11 7.90 -4.01
C GLY A 252 -6.17 8.16 -5.51
N GLN A 253 -5.14 8.85 -6.01
CA GLN A 253 -4.92 9.11 -7.44
C GLN A 253 -3.71 8.33 -7.95
N ALA A 254 -3.67 8.11 -9.26
CA ALA A 254 -2.53 7.46 -9.89
C ALA A 254 -1.26 8.29 -9.64
N PRO A 255 -0.12 7.65 -9.29
CA PRO A 255 1.13 8.36 -9.11
C PRO A 255 1.66 8.90 -10.45
N GLU A 256 2.31 10.06 -10.40
CA GLU A 256 3.00 10.70 -11.52
C GLU A 256 4.45 11.03 -11.15
N LEU A 257 5.40 10.84 -12.06
CA LEU A 257 6.79 11.25 -11.83
C LEU A 257 6.94 12.76 -12.04
N ASP A 258 7.61 13.40 -11.10
CA ASP A 258 8.11 14.77 -11.21
C ASP A 258 9.64 14.72 -11.18
N ASP A 259 10.23 14.51 -12.36
CA ASP A 259 11.68 14.33 -12.53
C ASP A 259 12.47 15.59 -12.15
N GLU A 260 11.87 16.79 -12.29
CA GLU A 260 12.51 18.06 -11.93
C GLU A 260 12.68 18.16 -10.41
N ALA A 261 11.64 17.80 -9.66
CA ALA A 261 11.68 17.77 -8.20
C ALA A 261 12.32 16.48 -7.63
N GLY A 262 12.47 15.43 -8.45
CA GLY A 262 12.98 14.13 -8.01
C GLY A 262 12.03 13.41 -7.07
N VAL A 263 10.72 13.50 -7.31
CA VAL A 263 9.67 12.92 -6.46
C VAL A 263 8.56 12.26 -7.28
N ILE A 264 7.69 11.54 -6.59
CA ILE A 264 6.39 11.09 -7.12
C ILE A 264 5.30 12.03 -6.58
N ARG A 265 4.34 12.39 -7.44
CA ARG A 265 3.13 13.14 -7.10
C ARG A 265 1.96 12.17 -6.91
N GLU A 266 1.16 12.42 -5.89
CA GLU A 266 0.06 11.58 -5.44
C GLU A 266 0.51 10.11 -5.22
N GLY A 267 -0.33 9.14 -5.59
CA GLY A 267 -0.12 7.72 -5.37
C GLY A 267 -1.23 7.07 -4.55
N TYR A 268 -1.30 5.75 -4.68
CA TYR A 268 -2.31 4.92 -4.04
C TYR A 268 -1.86 4.37 -2.69
N ILE A 269 -2.75 4.41 -1.70
CA ILE A 269 -2.61 3.57 -0.50
C ILE A 269 -3.48 2.33 -0.70
N VAL A 270 -2.88 1.15 -0.58
CA VAL A 270 -3.60 -0.12 -0.63
C VAL A 270 -4.11 -0.47 0.76
N GLN A 271 -5.37 -0.87 0.86
CA GLN A 271 -6.05 -1.26 2.09
C GLN A 271 -6.78 -2.59 1.86
N PRO A 272 -6.98 -3.43 2.89
CA PRO A 272 -7.81 -4.62 2.74
C PRO A 272 -9.24 -4.22 2.36
N ALA A 273 -9.94 -5.10 1.64
CA ALA A 273 -11.37 -4.95 1.46
C ALA A 273 -12.05 -5.02 2.84
N ALA A 274 -13.06 -4.18 3.07
CA ALA A 274 -13.86 -4.28 4.28
C ALA A 274 -14.48 -5.68 4.35
N ALA A 275 -14.60 -6.26 5.55
CA ALA A 275 -15.35 -7.49 5.75
C ALA A 275 -16.75 -7.30 5.14
N ALA A 276 -17.16 -8.24 4.29
CA ALA A 276 -18.51 -8.20 3.74
C ALA A 276 -19.50 -8.25 4.92
N GLU A 277 -20.42 -7.29 4.98
CA GLU A 277 -21.52 -7.29 5.96
C GLU A 277 -22.18 -8.67 5.97
N PRO A 278 -22.19 -9.39 7.11
CA PRO A 278 -22.83 -10.68 7.20
C PRO A 278 -24.35 -10.48 7.02
N GLY A 279 -24.84 -10.72 5.79
CA GLY A 279 -26.26 -10.61 5.45
C GLY A 279 -26.57 -10.11 4.03
N ALA A 280 -25.58 -9.64 3.27
CA ALA A 280 -25.83 -9.14 1.90
C ALA A 280 -25.91 -10.25 0.82
N ALA A 281 -25.71 -11.53 1.17
CA ALA A 281 -25.60 -12.61 0.19
C ALA A 281 -26.92 -13.28 -0.22
N ASP A 282 -28.05 -13.03 0.46
CA ASP A 282 -29.31 -13.75 0.19
C ASP A 282 -30.46 -12.85 -0.30
N ALA A 283 -30.17 -11.83 -1.11
CA ALA A 283 -31.19 -11.22 -1.95
C ALA A 283 -31.22 -11.92 -3.32
N GLU A 284 -31.55 -13.22 -3.30
CA GLU A 284 -31.88 -13.98 -4.50
C GLU A 284 -33.07 -13.28 -5.15
N THR A 285 -32.83 -12.71 -6.32
CA THR A 285 -33.82 -12.00 -7.11
C THR A 285 -34.74 -13.05 -7.71
N VAL A 286 -35.81 -13.40 -6.99
CA VAL A 286 -36.92 -14.16 -7.56
C VAL A 286 -37.57 -13.28 -8.62
N ALA A 287 -37.31 -13.59 -9.89
CA ALA A 287 -37.99 -12.96 -11.01
C ALA A 287 -39.48 -13.34 -10.97
N PRO A 288 -40.41 -12.38 -11.16
CA PRO A 288 -41.82 -12.71 -11.29
C PRO A 288 -42.06 -13.39 -12.65
N VAL A 289 -42.88 -14.44 -12.62
CA VAL A 289 -43.41 -15.18 -13.77
C VAL A 289 -44.41 -14.33 -14.54
#